data_AF-A0A1B6F1V9-F1
#
_entry.id   AF-A0A1B6F1V9-F1
#
_cell.length_a   1.000
_cell.length_b   1.000
_cell.length_c   1.000
_cell.angle_alpha   90.00
_cell.angle_beta   90.00
_cell.angle_gamma   90.00
#
_symmetry.space_group_name_H-M   'P 1'
#
loop_
_entity.id
_entity.type
_entity.pdbx_description
1 polymer ?
#
loop_
_entity_poly.entity_id
_entity_poly.type
_entity_poly.pdbx_seq_one_letter_code
_entity_poly.pdbx_strand_id
1 'polypeptide(L)'
;AQSHAVREQIRDTFIKIRTMILVRGDSVLQSDLDQEKLRLQREEDLYKQEMMHLESDLTNLEMTVEDLRANVINRKVRVNMFDVENMALVLTKSSKTIADLKLKFPMLHDGIKMLLSCEMDKVIREEKFLKEEPDRLENVLRR
;
A
#
# COMPACT_ATOMS: atom_id res chain seq x y z
N ALA A 1 -12.63 12.89 -57.02
CA ALA A 1 -13.47 12.25 -55.98
C ALA A 1 -12.74 11.08 -55.28
N GLN A 2 -12.30 10.03 -56.00
CA GLN A 2 -11.65 8.85 -55.39
C GLN A 2 -10.39 9.13 -54.54
N SER A 3 -9.49 10.02 -54.99
CA SER A 3 -8.25 10.33 -54.25
C SER A 3 -8.51 10.98 -52.87
N HIS A 4 -9.58 11.78 -52.75
CA HIS A 4 -9.96 12.40 -51.48
C HIS A 4 -10.51 11.37 -50.48
N ALA A 5 -11.33 10.43 -50.95
CA ALA A 5 -11.89 9.36 -50.13
C ALA A 5 -10.80 8.42 -49.58
N VAL A 6 -9.80 8.09 -50.40
CA VAL A 6 -8.63 7.31 -49.95
C VAL A 6 -7.82 8.06 -48.89
N ARG A 7 -7.65 9.38 -49.07
CA ARG A 7 -6.90 10.22 -48.12
C ARG A 7 -7.62 10.36 -46.77
N GLU A 8 -8.95 10.40 -46.76
CA GLU A 8 -9.76 10.33 -45.54
C GLU A 8 -9.71 8.97 -44.87
N GLN A 9 -9.85 7.87 -45.62
CA GLN A 9 -9.73 6.52 -45.04
C GLN A 9 -8.38 6.28 -44.36
N ILE A 10 -7.29 6.77 -44.94
CA ILE A 10 -5.95 6.68 -44.34
C ILE A 10 -5.91 7.48 -43.02
N ARG A 11 -6.49 8.69 -43.01
CA ARG A 11 -6.58 9.53 -41.81
C ARG A 11 -7.40 8.86 -40.71
N ASP A 12 -8.56 8.32 -41.03
CA ASP A 12 -9.43 7.61 -40.08
C ASP A 12 -8.75 6.36 -39.51
N THR A 13 -8.06 5.60 -40.37
CA THR A 13 -7.30 4.42 -39.95
C THR A 13 -6.16 4.82 -39.01
N PHE A 14 -5.46 5.90 -39.31
CA PHE A 14 -4.41 6.45 -38.44
C PHE A 14 -4.95 6.89 -37.07
N ILE A 15 -6.08 7.59 -37.05
CA ILE A 15 -6.74 8.00 -35.79
C ILE A 15 -7.14 6.76 -34.99
N LYS A 16 -7.76 5.76 -35.62
CA LYS A 16 -8.15 4.50 -34.96
C LYS A 16 -6.95 3.77 -34.35
N ILE A 17 -5.85 3.62 -35.10
CA ILE A 17 -4.62 2.99 -34.60
C ILE A 17 -4.07 3.77 -33.40
N ARG A 18 -4.01 5.10 -33.49
CA ARG A 18 -3.51 5.95 -32.41
C ARG A 18 -4.36 5.82 -31.14
N THR A 19 -5.68 5.82 -31.29
CA THR A 19 -6.61 5.63 -30.16
C THR A 19 -6.47 4.25 -29.53
N MET A 20 -6.34 3.19 -30.34
CA MET A 20 -6.14 1.84 -29.81
C MET A 20 -4.82 1.70 -29.02
N ILE A 21 -3.74 2.33 -29.47
CA ILE A 21 -2.45 2.30 -28.76
C ILE A 21 -2.55 3.06 -27.43
N LEU A 22 -3.19 4.23 -27.41
CA LEU A 22 -3.42 5.02 -26.19
C LEU A 22 -4.27 4.27 -25.17
N VAL A 23 -5.43 3.75 -25.59
CA VAL A 23 -6.34 3.02 -24.70
C VAL A 23 -5.69 1.75 -24.16
N ARG A 24 -4.94 1.03 -25.00
CA ARG A 24 -4.23 -0.19 -24.58
C ARG A 24 -3.11 0.14 -23.60
N GLY A 25 -2.31 1.17 -23.87
CA GLY A 25 -1.22 1.62 -22.99
C GLY A 25 -1.73 1.98 -21.60
N ASP A 26 -2.79 2.79 -21.54
CA ASP A 26 -3.40 3.19 -20.27
C ASP A 26 -4.03 1.98 -19.54
N SER A 27 -4.71 1.08 -20.26
CA SER A 27 -5.35 -0.09 -19.64
C SER A 27 -4.36 -1.10 -19.04
N VAL A 28 -3.20 -1.30 -19.67
CA VAL A 28 -2.19 -2.27 -19.21
C VAL A 28 -1.45 -1.69 -18.01
N LEU A 29 -1.01 -0.43 -18.10
CA LEU A 29 -0.35 0.24 -16.97
C LEU A 29 -1.28 0.32 -15.76
N GLN A 30 -2.57 0.60 -15.97
CA GLN A 30 -3.53 0.67 -14.87
C GLN A 30 -3.80 -0.70 -14.24
N SER A 31 -3.87 -1.78 -15.04
CA SER A 31 -3.97 -3.14 -14.52
C SER A 31 -2.77 -3.55 -13.65
N ASP A 32 -1.56 -3.16 -14.04
CA ASP A 32 -0.34 -3.46 -13.29
C ASP A 32 -0.29 -2.69 -11.96
N LEU A 33 -0.68 -1.40 -11.96
CA LEU A 33 -0.81 -0.61 -10.73
C LEU A 33 -1.89 -1.16 -9.79
N ASP A 34 -3.03 -1.60 -10.33
CA ASP A 34 -4.12 -2.18 -9.54
C ASP A 34 -3.69 -3.51 -8.87
N GLN A 35 -2.92 -4.34 -9.59
CA GLN A 35 -2.35 -5.56 -9.03
C GLN A 35 -1.33 -5.26 -7.92
N GLU A 36 -0.47 -4.26 -8.14
CA GLU A 36 0.52 -3.83 -7.16
C GLU A 36 -0.13 -3.24 -5.90
N LYS A 37 -1.19 -2.44 -6.07
CA LYS A 37 -2.01 -1.94 -4.98
C LYS A 37 -2.61 -3.06 -4.14
N LEU A 38 -3.19 -4.08 -4.77
CA LEU A 38 -3.72 -5.25 -4.08
C LEU A 38 -2.64 -6.06 -3.36
N ARG A 39 -1.42 -6.10 -3.88
CA ARG A 39 -0.27 -6.75 -3.23
C ARG A 39 0.14 -5.98 -1.98
N LEU A 40 0.39 -4.68 -2.11
CA LEU A 40 0.79 -3.81 -1.01
C LEU A 40 -0.27 -3.77 0.10
N GLN A 41 -1.56 -3.74 -0.24
CA GLN A 41 -2.63 -3.77 0.74
C GLN A 41 -2.61 -5.07 1.57
N ARG A 42 -2.39 -6.23 0.93
CA ARG A 42 -2.24 -7.50 1.65
C ARG A 42 -1.01 -7.52 2.56
N GLU A 43 0.12 -6.98 2.09
CA GLU A 43 1.32 -6.87 2.92
C GLU A 43 1.13 -5.92 4.10
N GLU A 44 0.42 -4.82 3.90
CA GLU A 44 0.04 -3.89 4.96
C GLU A 44 -0.86 -4.55 6.01
N ASP A 45 -1.88 -5.29 5.58
CA ASP A 45 -2.79 -6.01 6.48
C ASP A 45 -2.04 -7.07 7.30
N LEU A 46 -1.14 -7.84 6.67
CA LEU A 46 -0.29 -8.81 7.36
C LEU A 46 0.64 -8.14 8.38
N TYR A 47 1.27 -7.02 7.99
CA TYR A 47 2.13 -6.24 8.88
C TYR A 47 1.35 -5.75 10.11
N LYS A 48 0.16 -5.18 9.90
CA LYS A 48 -0.73 -4.72 10.99
C LYS A 48 -1.14 -5.87 11.90
N GLN A 49 -1.49 -7.02 11.32
CA GLN A 49 -1.85 -8.20 12.09
C GLN A 49 -0.69 -8.70 12.95
N GLU A 50 0.51 -8.83 12.39
CA GLU A 50 1.71 -9.22 13.14
C GLU A 50 2.03 -8.21 14.26
N MET A 51 1.86 -6.91 14.01
CA MET A 51 2.05 -5.87 15.02
C MET A 51 1.03 -5.99 16.17
N MET A 52 -0.26 -6.17 15.85
CA MET A 52 -1.31 -6.36 16.87
C MET A 52 -1.05 -7.60 17.73
N HIS A 53 -0.64 -8.71 17.13
CA HIS A 53 -0.28 -9.91 17.88
C HIS A 53 0.93 -9.68 18.78
N LEU A 54 1.96 -9.01 18.28
CA LEU A 54 3.15 -8.65 19.06
C LEU A 54 2.78 -7.77 20.27
N GLU A 55 1.96 -6.75 20.08
CA GLU A 55 1.50 -5.86 21.17
C GLU A 55 0.71 -6.63 22.22
N SER A 56 -0.16 -7.55 21.78
CA SER A 56 -0.90 -8.45 22.66
C SER A 56 0.05 -9.36 23.45
N ASP A 57 1.02 -9.99 22.80
CA ASP A 57 2.00 -10.87 23.46
C ASP A 57 2.82 -10.13 24.52
N LEU A 58 3.25 -8.90 24.22
CA LEU A 58 4.00 -8.07 25.16
C LEU A 58 3.14 -7.61 26.33
N THR A 59 1.89 -7.21 26.08
CA THR A 59 0.93 -6.84 27.14
C THR A 59 0.67 -8.02 28.08
N ASN A 60 0.45 -9.21 27.52
CA ASN A 60 0.25 -10.44 28.30
C ASN A 60 1.50 -10.82 29.10
N LEU A 61 2.69 -10.64 28.53
CA LEU A 61 3.96 -10.85 29.21
C LEU A 61 4.10 -9.90 30.41
N GLU A 62 3.82 -8.60 30.23
CA GLU A 62 3.86 -7.60 31.31
C GLU A 62 2.90 -7.95 32.46
N MET A 63 1.67 -8.37 32.13
CA MET A 63 0.71 -8.84 33.14
C MET A 63 1.23 -10.07 33.90
N THR A 64 1.80 -11.05 33.18
CA THR A 64 2.35 -12.27 33.80
C THR A 64 3.54 -11.96 34.71
N VAL A 65 4.41 -11.03 34.30
CA VAL A 65 5.53 -10.56 35.11
C VAL A 65 5.04 -9.88 36.39
N GLU A 66 4.01 -9.03 36.29
CA GLU A 66 3.44 -8.33 37.44
C GLU A 66 2.74 -9.29 38.40
N ASP A 67 2.02 -10.30 37.89
CA ASP A 67 1.40 -11.34 38.71
C ASP A 67 2.45 -12.15 39.48
N LEU A 68 3.55 -12.53 38.81
CA LEU A 68 4.66 -13.21 39.48
C LEU A 68 5.27 -12.33 40.57
N ARG A 69 5.48 -11.03 40.28
CA ARG A 69 6.00 -10.05 41.25
C ARG A 69 5.07 -9.95 42.46
N ALA A 70 3.76 -9.82 42.24
CA ALA A 70 2.75 -9.74 43.29
C ALA A 70 2.70 -11.01 44.15
N ASN A 71 2.85 -12.20 43.56
CA ASN A 71 2.91 -13.47 44.29
C ASN A 71 4.16 -13.56 45.18
N VAL A 72 5.32 -13.10 44.69
CA VAL A 72 6.56 -13.08 45.47
C VAL A 72 6.47 -12.11 46.64
N ILE A 73 6.01 -10.89 46.39
CA ILE A 73 5.99 -9.82 47.40
C ILE A 73 4.85 -10.03 48.40
N ASN A 74 3.62 -10.18 47.91
CA ASN A 74 2.42 -10.15 48.75
C ASN A 74 2.11 -11.53 49.35
N ARG A 75 2.37 -12.60 48.60
CA ARG A 75 2.07 -13.97 49.04
C ARG A 75 3.30 -14.73 49.56
N LYS A 76 4.50 -14.11 49.49
CA LYS A 76 5.79 -14.70 49.93
C LYS A 76 6.08 -16.05 49.27
N VAL A 77 5.58 -16.25 48.06
CA VAL A 77 5.82 -17.45 47.26
C VAL A 77 7.20 -17.34 46.59
N ARG A 78 7.93 -18.45 46.46
CA ARG A 78 9.19 -18.47 45.72
C ARG A 78 8.94 -18.40 44.21
N VAL A 79 9.84 -17.76 43.49
CA VAL A 79 9.81 -17.73 42.02
C VAL A 79 9.95 -19.15 41.47
N ASN A 80 9.09 -19.49 40.51
CA ASN A 80 9.19 -20.71 39.73
C ASN A 80 10.04 -20.43 38.48
N MET A 81 11.18 -21.13 38.34
CA MET A 81 12.09 -20.92 37.21
C MET A 81 11.47 -21.32 35.87
N PHE A 82 10.53 -22.25 35.85
CA PHE A 82 9.81 -22.62 34.62
C PHE A 82 8.98 -21.45 34.07
N ASP A 83 8.34 -20.67 34.94
CA ASP A 83 7.57 -19.49 34.53
C ASP A 83 8.51 -18.41 33.97
N VAL A 84 9.69 -18.25 34.57
CA VAL A 84 10.75 -17.35 34.07
C VAL A 84 11.26 -17.76 32.69
N GLU A 85 11.50 -19.05 32.47
CA GLU A 85 11.93 -19.58 31.17
C GLU A 85 10.87 -19.37 30.09
N ASN A 86 9.59 -19.57 30.40
CA ASN A 86 8.48 -19.30 29.48
C ASN A 86 8.38 -17.82 29.12
N MET A 87 8.49 -16.92 30.12
CA MET A 87 8.51 -15.48 29.89
C MET A 87 9.70 -15.06 29.00
N ALA A 88 10.89 -15.62 29.24
CA ALA A 88 12.07 -15.39 28.41
C ALA A 88 11.88 -15.89 26.97
N LEU A 89 11.20 -17.03 26.79
CA LEU A 89 10.87 -17.56 25.47
C LEU A 89 9.90 -16.63 24.71
N VAL A 90 8.85 -16.13 25.37
CA VAL A 90 7.91 -15.16 24.77
C VAL A 90 8.69 -13.92 24.34
N LEU A 91 9.50 -13.34 25.23
CA LEU A 91 10.30 -12.15 24.93
C LEU A 91 11.26 -12.38 23.75
N THR A 92 11.86 -13.57 23.65
CA THR A 92 12.76 -13.95 22.55
C THR A 92 11.99 -14.00 21.22
N LYS A 93 10.80 -14.61 21.20
CA LYS A 93 9.94 -14.65 20.01
C LYS A 93 9.47 -13.27 19.60
N SER A 94 8.98 -12.46 20.54
CA SER A 94 8.57 -11.07 20.30
C SER A 94 9.71 -10.24 19.74
N SER A 95 10.93 -10.40 20.28
CA SER A 95 12.13 -9.71 19.78
C SER A 95 12.45 -10.07 18.32
N LYS A 96 12.28 -11.34 17.95
CA LYS A 96 12.44 -11.79 16.56
C LYS A 96 11.38 -11.18 15.65
N THR A 97 10.11 -11.20 16.05
CA THR A 97 9.01 -10.58 15.30
C THR A 97 9.27 -9.09 15.07
N ILE A 98 9.76 -8.36 16.06
CA ILE A 98 10.15 -6.94 15.92
C ILE A 98 11.23 -6.77 14.86
N ALA A 99 12.26 -7.61 14.87
CA ALA A 99 13.34 -7.53 13.88
C ALA A 99 12.82 -7.77 12.46
N ASP A 100 11.95 -8.78 12.30
CA ASP A 100 11.33 -9.10 11.01
C ASP A 100 10.42 -7.95 10.53
N LEU A 101 9.58 -7.39 11.40
CA LEU A 101 8.75 -6.23 11.08
C LEU A 101 9.58 -5.01 10.70
N LYS A 102 10.66 -4.72 11.43
CA LYS A 102 11.58 -3.62 11.11
C LYS A 102 12.26 -3.80 9.75
N LEU A 103 12.52 -5.03 9.33
CA LEU A 103 13.09 -5.30 8.01
C LEU A 103 12.06 -5.16 6.89
N LYS A 104 10.81 -5.59 7.13
CA LYS A 104 9.71 -5.49 6.14
C LYS A 104 9.23 -4.04 5.95
N PHE A 105 9.22 -3.24 7.02
CA PHE A 105 8.58 -1.91 7.02
C PHE A 105 9.13 -0.95 5.95
N PRO A 106 10.45 -0.79 5.72
CA PRO A 106 10.96 0.11 4.69
C PRO A 106 10.45 -0.23 3.28
N MET A 107 10.39 -1.52 2.94
CA MET A 107 9.91 -1.97 1.63
C MET A 107 8.42 -1.68 1.45
N LEU A 108 7.62 -1.94 2.47
CA LEU A 108 6.19 -1.64 2.47
C LEU A 108 5.93 -0.12 2.39
N HIS A 109 6.65 0.66 3.19
CA HIS A 109 6.58 2.13 3.20
C HIS A 109 6.90 2.71 1.82
N ASP A 110 8.00 2.28 1.21
CA ASP A 110 8.44 2.80 -0.09
C ASP A 110 7.47 2.41 -1.20
N GLY A 111 6.95 1.18 -1.18
CA GLY A 111 5.92 0.71 -2.11
C GLY A 111 4.64 1.55 -2.03
N ILE A 112 4.11 1.77 -0.82
CA ILE A 112 2.91 2.59 -0.60
C ILE A 112 3.17 4.04 -1.05
N LYS A 113 4.33 4.60 -0.71
CA LYS A 113 4.70 5.98 -1.09
C LYS A 113 4.79 6.15 -2.61
N MET A 114 5.35 5.19 -3.31
CA MET A 114 5.42 5.18 -4.77
C MET A 114 4.01 5.15 -5.37
N LEU A 115 3.15 4.24 -4.90
CA LEU A 115 1.76 4.15 -5.35
C LEU A 115 1.00 5.47 -5.14
N LEU A 116 1.12 6.07 -3.95
CA LEU A 116 0.51 7.37 -3.66
C LEU A 116 1.02 8.48 -4.58
N SER A 117 2.30 8.47 -4.93
CA SER A 117 2.89 9.46 -5.85
C SER A 117 2.30 9.32 -7.25
N CYS A 118 2.18 8.09 -7.76
CA CYS A 118 1.56 7.82 -9.07
C CYS A 118 0.08 8.23 -9.12
N GLU A 119 -0.68 7.93 -8.07
CA GLU A 119 -2.08 8.35 -7.94
C GLU A 119 -2.20 9.88 -7.85
N MET A 120 -1.31 10.54 -7.10
CA MET A 120 -1.29 12.00 -7.01
C MET A 120 -1.01 12.66 -8.36
N ASP A 121 -0.05 12.13 -9.13
CA ASP A 121 0.23 12.63 -10.48
C ASP A 121 -0.98 12.50 -11.42
N LYS A 122 -1.76 11.43 -11.27
CA LYS A 122 -3.01 11.25 -12.01
C LYS A 122 -4.05 12.30 -11.60
N VAL A 123 -4.25 12.49 -10.30
CA VAL A 123 -5.18 13.50 -9.77
C VAL A 123 -4.80 14.90 -10.26
N ILE A 124 -3.52 15.27 -10.23
CA ILE A 124 -3.04 16.58 -10.70
C ILE A 124 -3.36 16.77 -12.20
N ARG A 125 -3.15 15.75 -13.04
CA ARG A 125 -3.47 15.82 -14.48
C ARG A 125 -4.97 15.99 -14.72
N GLU A 126 -5.79 15.24 -14.00
CA GLU A 126 -7.26 15.33 -14.11
C GLU A 126 -7.77 16.69 -13.64
N GLU A 127 -7.25 17.20 -12.52
CA GLU A 127 -7.61 18.53 -12.01
C GLU A 127 -7.23 19.64 -13.00
N LYS A 128 -6.05 19.53 -13.61
CA LYS A 128 -5.61 20.48 -14.64
C LYS A 128 -6.55 20.48 -15.84
N PHE A 129 -6.93 19.31 -16.34
CA PHE A 129 -7.89 19.20 -17.44
C PHE A 129 -9.23 19.88 -17.07
N LEU A 130 -9.79 19.56 -15.91
CA LEU A 130 -11.07 20.14 -15.46
C LEU A 130 -11.03 21.68 -15.37
N LYS A 131 -9.87 22.26 -15.01
CA LYS A 131 -9.68 23.72 -14.96
C LYS A 131 -9.53 24.35 -16.34
N GLU A 132 -8.79 23.72 -17.25
CA GLU A 132 -8.43 24.31 -18.54
C GLU A 132 -9.46 24.09 -19.65
N GLU A 133 -10.22 22.99 -19.62
CA GLU A 133 -11.17 22.68 -20.69
C GLU A 133 -12.27 23.73 -20.91
N PRO A 134 -12.90 24.33 -19.88
CA PRO A 134 -13.92 25.36 -20.10
C PRO A 134 -13.39 26.54 -20.93
N ASP A 135 -12.22 27.07 -20.58
CA ASP A 135 -11.58 28.17 -21.29
C ASP A 135 -11.20 27.75 -22.72
N ARG A 136 -10.70 26.52 -22.91
CA ARG A 136 -10.40 25.99 -24.24
C ARG A 136 -11.66 25.91 -25.11
N LEU A 137 -12.77 25.45 -24.57
CA LEU A 137 -14.05 25.35 -25.27
C LEU A 137 -14.60 26.73 -25.65
N GLU A 138 -14.57 27.70 -24.72
CA GLU A 138 -14.97 29.09 -25.02
C GLU A 138 -14.13 29.70 -26.15
N ASN A 139 -12.81 29.50 -26.11
CA ASN A 139 -11.90 30.05 -27.11
C ASN A 139 -12.12 29.46 -28.52
N VAL A 140 -12.53 28.18 -28.62
CA VAL A 140 -12.90 27.56 -29.90
C VAL A 140 -14.23 28.10 -30.42
N LEU A 141 -15.21 28.32 -29.54
CA LEU A 141 -16.53 28.85 -29.93
C LEU A 141 -16.49 30.31 -30.40
N ARG A 142 -15.52 31.11 -29.94
CA ARG A 142 -15.32 32.50 -30.36
C ARG A 142 -14.63 32.65 -31.73
N ARG A 143 -14.13 31.55 -32.30
CA ARG A 143 -13.30 31.53 -33.50
C ARG A 143 -14.08 31.06 -34.72
#